data_AF-A0A379GB35-F1
#
_entry.id   AF-A0A379GB35-F1
#
_cell.length_a   1.000
_cell.length_b   1.000
_cell.length_c   1.000
_cell.angle_alpha   90.00
_cell.angle_beta   90.00
_cell.angle_gamma   90.00
#
_symmetry.space_group_name_H-M   'P 1'
#
loop_
_entity.id
_entity.type
_entity.pdbx_description
1 polymer ?
#
loop_
_entity_poly.entity_id
_entity_poly.type
_entity_poly.pdbx_seq_one_letter_code
_entity_poly.pdbx_strand_id
1 'polypeptide(L)'
;MEQKERESENIELRSEKVRNVIGKVPTRLVSLGTVVITIIVLALVVAFYKIPYPISIDANGEVINQRIVQVFVPYKYLYLFDEPRTAHVSFEGNDNASYNCDIISHNAKLIHREDGNYFMAIATVSTQGQNTPMLQQYMKAYGRIIVSNKTLWQQVFG
;
A
#
# COMPACT_ATOMS: atom_id res chain seq x y z
N MET A 1 77.66 -25.28 -7.94
CA MET A 1 76.50 -24.76 -8.70
C MET A 1 75.20 -24.82 -7.88
N GLU A 2 75.10 -25.72 -6.89
CA GLU A 2 73.91 -25.94 -6.03
C GLU A 2 73.50 -24.82 -5.04
N GLN A 3 74.32 -23.79 -4.81
CA GLN A 3 73.95 -22.70 -3.88
C GLN A 3 73.03 -21.66 -4.55
N LYS A 4 73.18 -21.46 -5.87
CA LYS A 4 72.44 -20.45 -6.62
C LYS A 4 70.99 -20.88 -6.89
N GLU A 5 70.75 -22.19 -7.05
CA GLU A 5 69.41 -22.77 -7.26
C GLU A 5 68.56 -22.70 -5.99
N ARG A 6 69.16 -22.95 -4.81
CA ARG A 6 68.46 -22.82 -3.52
C ARG A 6 68.06 -21.38 -3.20
N GLU A 7 68.84 -20.37 -3.61
CA GLU A 7 68.45 -18.96 -3.43
C GLU A 7 67.33 -18.55 -4.38
N SER A 8 67.35 -18.99 -5.65
CA SER A 8 66.26 -18.70 -6.60
C SER A 8 64.94 -19.38 -6.20
N GLU A 9 64.99 -20.64 -5.76
CA GLU A 9 63.81 -21.36 -5.25
C GLU A 9 63.23 -20.68 -3.99
N ASN A 10 64.10 -20.20 -3.09
CA ASN A 10 63.68 -19.48 -1.89
C ASN A 10 63.07 -18.10 -2.21
N ILE A 11 63.48 -17.43 -3.28
CA ILE A 11 62.91 -16.14 -3.71
C ILE A 11 61.59 -16.33 -4.45
N GLU A 12 61.44 -17.41 -5.23
CA GLU A 12 60.17 -17.79 -5.89
C GLU A 12 59.08 -18.12 -4.86
N LEU A 13 59.41 -18.94 -3.86
CA LEU A 13 58.51 -19.31 -2.75
C LEU A 13 58.10 -18.10 -1.88
N ARG A 14 58.90 -17.03 -1.88
CA ARG A 14 58.61 -15.78 -1.14
C ARG A 14 57.70 -14.84 -1.93
N SER A 15 57.67 -14.91 -3.26
CA SER A 15 56.78 -14.10 -4.11
C SER A 15 55.37 -14.68 -4.19
N GLU A 16 55.25 -16.02 -4.19
CA GLU A 16 53.95 -16.70 -4.22
C GLU A 16 53.15 -16.48 -2.93
N LYS A 17 53.85 -16.52 -1.77
CA LYS A 17 53.25 -16.27 -0.46
C LYS A 17 52.76 -14.82 -0.30
N VAL A 18 53.39 -13.85 -0.97
CA VAL A 18 52.98 -12.43 -0.92
C VAL A 18 51.82 -12.17 -1.89
N ARG A 19 51.78 -12.85 -3.06
CA ARG A 19 50.63 -12.78 -3.98
C ARG A 19 49.37 -13.42 -3.44
N ASN A 20 49.48 -14.50 -2.66
CA ASN A 20 48.33 -15.13 -2.02
C ASN A 20 47.67 -14.24 -0.94
N VAL A 21 48.41 -13.26 -0.39
CA VAL A 21 47.93 -12.38 0.69
C VAL A 21 47.33 -11.06 0.16
N ILE A 22 47.75 -10.57 -1.02
CA ILE A 22 47.44 -9.20 -1.47
C ILE A 22 46.22 -9.07 -2.41
N GLY A 23 45.70 -10.14 -2.99
CA GLY A 23 44.73 -9.99 -4.09
C GLY A 23 43.34 -10.58 -3.89
N LYS A 24 43.13 -11.45 -2.89
CA LYS A 24 41.85 -12.16 -2.78
C LYS A 24 40.95 -11.41 -1.82
N VAL A 25 40.19 -10.46 -2.36
CA VAL A 25 38.98 -9.92 -1.68
C VAL A 25 38.27 -11.15 -1.11
N PRO A 26 38.13 -11.28 0.22
CA PRO A 26 37.74 -12.54 0.81
C PRO A 26 36.38 -12.92 0.25
N THR A 27 36.36 -13.89 -0.66
CA THR A 27 35.18 -14.25 -1.47
C THR A 27 33.99 -14.60 -0.58
N ARG A 28 34.27 -15.08 0.64
CA ARG A 28 33.28 -15.39 1.67
C ARG A 28 32.49 -14.18 2.17
N LEU A 29 33.10 -12.98 2.19
CA LEU A 29 32.44 -11.75 2.66
C LEU A 29 31.46 -11.21 1.61
N VAL A 30 31.86 -11.29 0.34
CA VAL A 30 31.01 -10.94 -0.80
C VAL A 30 29.85 -11.93 -0.92
N SER A 31 30.10 -13.24 -0.80
CA SER A 31 29.02 -14.24 -0.93
C SER A 31 28.01 -14.17 0.21
N LEU A 32 28.44 -13.88 1.44
CA LEU A 32 27.53 -13.69 2.57
C LEU A 32 26.63 -12.47 2.35
N GLY A 33 27.20 -11.36 1.86
CA GLY A 33 26.44 -10.17 1.49
C GLY A 33 25.40 -10.46 0.41
N THR A 34 25.77 -11.18 -0.65
CA THR A 34 24.83 -11.58 -1.70
C THR A 34 23.68 -12.43 -1.16
N VAL A 35 23.96 -13.41 -0.28
CA VAL A 35 22.90 -14.25 0.33
C VAL A 35 21.92 -13.39 1.13
N VAL A 36 22.41 -12.49 1.99
CA VAL A 36 21.54 -11.61 2.79
C VAL A 36 20.70 -10.71 1.88
N ILE A 37 21.29 -10.10 0.86
CA ILE A 37 20.57 -9.27 -0.10
C ILE A 37 19.51 -10.08 -0.85
N THR A 38 19.82 -11.29 -1.30
CA THR A 38 18.84 -12.14 -2.01
C THR A 38 17.65 -12.50 -1.14
N ILE A 39 17.85 -12.75 0.15
CA ILE A 39 16.75 -13.04 1.10
C ILE A 39 15.87 -11.80 1.27
N ILE A 40 16.46 -10.61 1.43
CA ILE A 40 15.71 -9.35 1.56
C ILE A 40 14.89 -9.07 0.31
N VAL A 41 15.48 -9.23 -0.88
CA VAL A 41 14.78 -9.05 -2.16
C VAL A 41 13.63 -10.03 -2.30
N LEU A 42 13.85 -11.32 -1.96
CA LEU A 42 12.79 -12.32 -1.99
C LEU A 42 11.64 -11.97 -1.04
N ALA A 43 11.95 -11.52 0.18
CA ALA A 43 10.95 -11.09 1.14
C ALA A 43 10.12 -9.90 0.63
N LEU A 44 10.77 -8.92 -0.03
CA LEU A 44 10.09 -7.78 -0.65
C LEU A 44 9.16 -8.23 -1.79
N VAL A 45 9.57 -9.19 -2.62
CA VAL A 45 8.71 -9.76 -3.68
C VAL A 45 7.47 -10.43 -3.08
N VAL A 46 7.65 -11.21 -2.02
CA VAL A 46 6.52 -11.85 -1.31
C VAL A 46 5.59 -10.80 -0.72
N ALA A 47 6.13 -9.76 -0.09
CA ALA A 47 5.33 -8.65 0.45
C ALA A 47 4.54 -7.94 -0.67
N PHE A 48 5.17 -7.63 -1.80
CA PHE A 48 4.55 -6.99 -2.96
C PHE A 48 3.42 -7.84 -3.56
N TYR A 49 3.54 -9.17 -3.49
CA TYR A 49 2.53 -10.11 -3.95
C TYR A 49 1.38 -10.31 -2.96
N LYS A 50 1.65 -10.31 -1.65
CA LYS A 50 0.68 -10.67 -0.61
C LYS A 50 -0.06 -9.49 0.02
N ILE A 51 0.57 -8.31 0.09
CA ILE A 51 0.00 -7.16 0.79
C ILE A 51 -0.89 -6.38 -0.20
N PRO A 52 -2.23 -6.39 -0.03
CA PRO A 52 -3.10 -5.54 -0.81
C PRO A 52 -2.89 -4.08 -0.43
N TYR A 53 -2.92 -3.18 -1.41
CA TYR A 53 -2.80 -1.75 -1.17
C TYR A 53 -4.12 -1.09 -1.59
N PRO A 54 -5.12 -1.04 -0.69
CA PRO A 54 -6.43 -0.56 -1.07
C PRO A 54 -6.36 0.93 -1.40
N ILE A 55 -6.65 1.26 -2.66
CA ILE A 55 -6.81 2.66 -3.07
C ILE A 55 -8.14 3.13 -2.50
N SER A 56 -8.08 4.10 -1.59
CA SER A 56 -9.25 4.72 -1.00
C SER A 56 -9.36 6.19 -1.39
N ILE A 57 -10.59 6.68 -1.49
CA ILE A 57 -10.92 8.09 -1.71
C ILE A 57 -11.56 8.61 -0.43
N ASP A 58 -10.98 9.68 0.10
CA ASP A 58 -11.59 10.43 1.20
C ASP A 58 -12.78 11.24 0.67
N ALA A 59 -13.90 11.14 1.37
CA ALA A 59 -15.12 11.82 1.03
C ALA A 59 -15.88 12.24 2.29
N ASN A 60 -16.36 13.47 2.28
CA ASN A 60 -17.14 14.01 3.39
C ASN A 60 -18.62 13.85 3.11
N GLY A 61 -19.44 13.72 4.13
CA GLY A 61 -20.85 13.42 3.97
C GLY A 61 -21.69 13.87 5.15
N GLU A 62 -22.99 13.65 5.01
CA GLU A 62 -23.99 13.96 6.02
C GLU A 62 -25.02 12.84 6.05
N VAL A 63 -25.59 12.61 7.23
CA VAL A 63 -26.71 11.69 7.39
C VAL A 63 -28.00 12.36 6.92
N ILE A 64 -28.66 11.77 5.92
CA ILE A 64 -30.01 12.20 5.51
C ILE A 64 -31.05 11.55 6.41
N ASN A 65 -30.88 10.25 6.67
CA ASN A 65 -31.83 9.43 7.42
C ASN A 65 -31.06 8.38 8.22
N GLN A 66 -31.71 7.71 9.16
CA GLN A 66 -31.10 6.73 10.08
C GLN A 66 -30.29 5.62 9.40
N ARG A 67 -30.49 5.38 8.10
CA ARG A 67 -29.75 4.38 7.30
C ARG A 67 -29.11 4.94 6.04
N ILE A 68 -29.41 6.19 5.67
CA ILE A 68 -29.02 6.77 4.39
C ILE A 68 -28.06 7.92 4.64
N VAL A 69 -26.88 7.81 4.06
CA VAL A 69 -25.81 8.80 4.15
C VAL A 69 -25.57 9.37 2.76
N GLN A 70 -25.57 10.69 2.63
CA GLN A 70 -25.07 11.35 1.43
C GLN A 70 -23.59 11.63 1.59
N VAL A 71 -22.82 11.31 0.57
CA VAL A 71 -21.37 11.48 0.54
C VAL A 71 -21.01 12.34 -0.67
N PHE A 72 -20.20 13.37 -0.45
CA PHE A 72 -19.67 14.29 -1.45
C PHE A 72 -18.30 13.81 -1.87
N VAL A 73 -18.22 13.28 -3.09
CA VAL A 73 -17.01 12.69 -3.64
C VAL A 73 -16.39 13.65 -4.65
N PRO A 74 -15.06 13.86 -4.66
CA PRO A 74 -14.42 14.73 -5.64
C PRO A 74 -14.74 14.32 -7.09
N TYR A 75 -15.10 15.30 -7.92
CA TYR A 75 -15.59 15.08 -9.28
C TYR A 75 -14.59 14.34 -10.18
N LYS A 76 -13.29 14.50 -9.92
CA LYS A 76 -12.22 13.76 -10.61
C LYS A 76 -12.38 12.25 -10.55
N TYR A 77 -13.14 11.71 -9.61
CA TYR A 77 -13.34 10.27 -9.42
C TYR A 77 -14.67 9.75 -9.96
N LEU A 78 -15.48 10.57 -10.63
CA LEU A 78 -16.79 10.16 -11.14
C LEU A 78 -16.73 8.88 -12.00
N TYR A 79 -15.69 8.75 -12.84
CA TYR A 79 -15.49 7.58 -13.71
C TYR A 79 -15.26 6.25 -12.96
N LEU A 80 -15.02 6.28 -11.65
CA LEU A 80 -14.83 5.08 -10.83
C LEU A 80 -16.14 4.49 -10.29
N PHE A 81 -17.26 5.19 -10.49
CA PHE A 81 -18.57 4.86 -9.90
C PHE A 81 -19.51 4.13 -10.86
N ASP A 82 -18.98 3.62 -11.98
CA ASP A 82 -19.68 2.72 -12.89
C ASP A 82 -19.88 1.32 -12.29
N GLU A 83 -19.09 0.97 -11.28
CA GLU A 83 -19.16 -0.29 -10.54
C GLU A 83 -19.66 -0.05 -9.10
N PRO A 84 -20.29 -1.04 -8.45
CA PRO A 84 -20.65 -0.96 -7.05
C PRO A 84 -19.40 -0.79 -6.17
N ARG A 85 -19.49 0.09 -5.18
CA ARG A 85 -18.38 0.39 -4.24
C ARG A 85 -18.87 0.30 -2.80
N THR A 86 -17.95 -0.01 -1.90
CA THR A 86 -18.19 0.02 -0.45
C THR A 86 -17.34 1.14 0.16
N ALA A 87 -17.93 1.85 1.12
CA ALA A 87 -17.31 2.93 1.86
C ALA A 87 -17.24 2.58 3.35
N HIS A 88 -16.11 2.86 3.98
CA HIS A 88 -15.99 2.86 5.43
C HIS A 88 -16.34 4.25 5.94
N VAL A 89 -17.46 4.37 6.64
CA VAL A 89 -17.97 5.67 7.11
C VAL A 89 -17.90 5.74 8.63
N SER A 90 -17.24 6.77 9.13
CA SER A 90 -17.24 7.18 10.53
C SER A 90 -18.17 8.37 10.70
N PHE A 91 -18.79 8.49 11.86
CA PHE A 91 -19.77 9.54 12.15
C PHE A 91 -19.26 10.47 13.24
N GLU A 92 -19.67 11.73 13.17
CA GLU A 92 -19.31 12.77 14.13
C GLU A 92 -19.53 12.34 15.58
N GLY A 93 -18.51 12.44 16.43
CA GLY A 93 -18.61 12.01 17.83
C GLY A 93 -18.33 10.53 18.07
N ASN A 94 -18.01 9.76 17.02
CA ASN A 94 -17.51 8.39 17.14
C ASN A 94 -16.44 8.08 16.09
N ASP A 95 -15.26 8.67 16.25
CA ASP A 95 -14.14 8.54 15.31
C ASP A 95 -13.46 7.15 15.37
N ASN A 96 -13.69 6.39 16.44
CA ASN A 96 -13.12 5.05 16.63
C ASN A 96 -13.92 3.95 15.92
N ALA A 97 -15.16 4.23 15.50
CA ALA A 97 -16.00 3.30 14.77
C ALA A 97 -16.06 3.70 13.30
N SER A 98 -15.90 2.71 12.43
CA SER A 98 -16.22 2.84 11.01
C SER A 98 -17.21 1.76 10.64
N TYR A 99 -18.19 2.13 9.83
CA TYR A 99 -19.28 1.27 9.40
C TYR A 99 -19.17 1.04 7.90
N ASN A 100 -19.32 -0.21 7.48
CA ASN A 100 -19.37 -0.55 6.07
C ASN A 100 -20.69 -0.04 5.50
N CYS A 101 -20.60 0.82 4.49
CA CYS A 101 -21.74 1.40 3.80
C CYS A 101 -21.61 1.09 2.31
N ASP A 102 -22.63 0.48 1.73
CA ASP A 102 -22.65 0.19 0.30
C ASP A 102 -23.18 1.41 -0.46
N ILE A 103 -22.49 1.80 -1.52
CA ILE A 103 -22.91 2.90 -2.40
C ILE A 103 -23.97 2.36 -3.35
N ILE A 104 -25.21 2.81 -3.17
CA ILE A 104 -26.36 2.33 -3.94
C ILE A 104 -26.54 3.11 -5.23
N SER A 105 -26.26 4.42 -5.19
CA SER A 105 -26.43 5.29 -6.34
C SER A 105 -25.53 6.51 -6.26
N HIS A 106 -25.35 7.16 -7.40
CA HIS A 106 -24.66 8.44 -7.48
C HIS A 106 -25.39 9.38 -8.44
N ASN A 107 -25.22 10.67 -8.22
CA ASN A 107 -25.72 11.74 -9.06
C ASN A 107 -24.53 12.52 -9.61
N ALA A 108 -24.31 12.41 -10.92
CA ALA A 108 -23.21 13.05 -11.65
C ALA A 108 -23.32 14.58 -11.78
N LYS A 109 -24.37 15.20 -11.23
CA LYS A 109 -24.51 16.66 -11.21
C LYS A 109 -23.34 17.28 -10.44
N LEU A 110 -22.65 18.22 -11.10
CA LEU A 110 -21.57 18.98 -10.51
C LEU A 110 -22.07 19.84 -9.34
N ILE A 111 -21.38 19.74 -8.21
CA ILE A 111 -21.57 20.55 -7.01
C ILE A 111 -20.26 21.28 -6.76
N HIS A 112 -20.27 22.60 -6.91
CA HIS A 112 -19.11 23.44 -6.61
C HIS A 112 -19.11 23.84 -5.14
N ARG A 113 -17.96 23.71 -4.47
CA ARG A 113 -17.69 24.14 -3.10
C ARG A 113 -16.38 24.91 -3.07
N GLU A 114 -16.12 25.62 -1.97
CA GLU A 114 -14.90 26.43 -1.79
C GLU A 114 -13.61 25.60 -1.94
N ASP A 115 -13.65 24.34 -1.54
CA ASP A 115 -12.53 23.39 -1.55
C ASP A 115 -12.45 22.54 -2.83
N GLY A 116 -13.41 22.68 -3.76
CA GLY A 116 -13.34 22.02 -5.06
C GLY A 116 -14.69 21.62 -5.65
N ASN A 117 -14.61 20.72 -6.64
CA ASN A 117 -15.76 20.22 -7.38
C ASN A 117 -16.10 18.80 -6.94
N TYR A 118 -17.37 18.56 -6.67
CA TYR A 118 -17.88 17.32 -6.11
C TYR A 118 -19.09 16.80 -6.89
N PHE A 119 -19.39 15.53 -6.72
CA PHE A 119 -20.68 14.92 -7.07
C PHE A 119 -21.22 14.20 -5.84
N MET A 120 -22.52 13.87 -5.87
CA MET A 120 -23.19 13.26 -4.71
C MET A 120 -23.31 11.75 -4.91
N ALA A 121 -22.94 10.97 -3.90
CA ALA A 121 -23.19 9.54 -3.81
C ALA A 121 -24.10 9.23 -2.61
N ILE A 122 -24.99 8.26 -2.76
CA ILE A 122 -25.87 7.79 -1.70
C ILE A 122 -25.35 6.43 -1.22
N ALA A 123 -25.00 6.38 0.05
CA ALA A 123 -24.56 5.17 0.73
C ALA A 123 -25.60 4.73 1.75
N THR A 124 -25.75 3.41 1.92
CA THR A 124 -26.61 2.83 2.95
C THR A 124 -25.78 2.04 3.94
N VAL A 125 -26.04 2.27 5.22
CA VAL A 125 -25.33 1.59 6.31
C VAL A 125 -25.73 0.12 6.34
N SER A 126 -24.77 -0.79 6.18
CA SER A 126 -25.03 -2.23 6.26
C SER A 126 -25.37 -2.62 7.71
N THR A 127 -26.57 -3.14 7.93
CA THR A 127 -27.05 -3.54 9.26
C THR A 127 -26.66 -4.99 9.55
N GLN A 128 -25.36 -5.31 9.58
CA GLN A 128 -24.89 -6.61 10.05
C GLN A 128 -24.45 -6.53 11.51
N GLY A 129 -25.41 -6.73 12.44
CA GLY A 129 -25.12 -6.91 13.87
C GLY A 129 -25.57 -5.75 14.78
N GLN A 130 -25.99 -6.10 16.00
CA GLN A 130 -26.89 -5.41 16.94
C GLN A 130 -26.53 -3.99 17.46
N ASN A 131 -25.59 -3.26 16.88
CA ASN A 131 -25.24 -1.90 17.32
C ASN A 131 -25.28 -0.90 16.17
N THR A 132 -26.46 -0.72 15.56
CA THR A 132 -26.66 0.41 14.64
C THR A 132 -26.60 1.71 15.46
N PRO A 133 -25.65 2.61 15.20
CA PRO A 133 -25.66 3.91 15.86
C PRO A 133 -26.99 4.60 15.54
N MET A 134 -27.63 5.24 16.53
CA MET A 134 -28.76 6.12 16.27
C MET A 134 -28.24 7.33 15.49
N LEU A 135 -28.21 7.21 14.17
CA LEU A 135 -27.79 8.29 13.30
C LEU A 135 -28.88 9.37 13.28
N GLN A 136 -28.48 10.60 13.59
CA GLN A 136 -29.34 11.76 13.53
C GLN A 136 -29.16 12.47 12.20
N GLN A 137 -30.24 13.06 11.69
CA GLN A 137 -30.19 13.85 10.47
C GLN A 137 -29.20 15.01 10.63
N TYR A 138 -28.44 15.30 9.57
CA TYR A 138 -27.38 16.32 9.51
C TYR A 138 -26.10 16.04 10.30
N MET A 139 -26.00 14.87 10.93
CA MET A 139 -24.74 14.42 11.54
C MET A 139 -23.66 14.30 10.46
N LYS A 140 -22.47 14.86 10.70
CA LYS A 140 -21.38 14.75 9.72
C LYS A 140 -20.88 13.32 9.65
N ALA A 141 -20.51 12.92 8.44
CA ALA A 141 -19.98 11.62 8.13
C ALA A 141 -18.66 11.77 7.38
N TYR A 142 -17.68 10.95 7.73
CA TYR A 142 -16.38 10.91 7.08
C TYR A 142 -16.21 9.52 6.48
N GLY A 143 -16.19 9.44 5.16
CA GLY A 143 -16.16 8.20 4.40
C GLY A 143 -14.82 7.99 3.70
N ARG A 144 -14.29 6.76 3.78
CA ARG A 144 -13.25 6.27 2.88
C ARG A 144 -13.84 5.25 1.93
N ILE A 145 -13.95 5.63 0.67
CA ILE A 145 -14.52 4.78 -0.39
C ILE A 145 -13.40 3.91 -0.94
N ILE A 146 -13.54 2.57 -0.86
CA ILE A 146 -12.56 1.65 -1.43
C ILE A 146 -12.82 1.54 -2.93
N VAL A 147 -11.87 2.01 -3.73
CA VAL A 147 -11.93 1.90 -5.20
C VAL A 147 -11.45 0.53 -5.64
N SER A 148 -10.31 0.09 -5.12
CA SER A 148 -9.65 -1.12 -5.56
C SER A 148 -8.90 -1.73 -4.39
N ASN A 149 -9.10 -3.02 -4.16
CA ASN A 149 -8.32 -3.80 -3.19
C ASN A 149 -7.29 -4.70 -3.90
N LYS A 150 -6.64 -4.15 -4.93
CA LYS A 150 -5.60 -4.85 -5.69
C LYS A 150 -4.27 -4.82 -4.94
N THR A 151 -3.46 -5.85 -5.14
CA THR A 151 -2.05 -5.82 -4.72
C THR A 151 -1.25 -4.94 -5.67
N LEU A 152 -0.09 -4.44 -5.23
CA LEU A 152 0.78 -3.66 -6.11
C LEU A 152 1.19 -4.45 -7.37
N TRP A 153 1.34 -5.77 -7.25
CA TRP A 153 1.54 -6.65 -8.40
C TRP A 153 0.40 -6.57 -9.41
N GLN A 154 -0.84 -6.71 -8.96
CA GLN A 154 -2.01 -6.60 -9.83
C GLN A 154 -2.22 -5.20 -10.39
N GLN A 155 -1.71 -4.16 -9.73
CA GLN A 155 -1.81 -2.79 -10.20
C GLN A 155 -0.79 -2.45 -11.29
N VAL A 156 0.41 -3.04 -11.24
CA VAL A 156 1.48 -2.78 -12.21
C VAL A 156 1.40 -3.71 -13.42
N PHE A 157 1.02 -4.98 -13.20
CA PHE A 157 1.09 -6.04 -14.22
C PHE A 157 -0.28 -6.62 -14.62
N GLY A 158 -1.38 -6.18 -14.01
CA GLY A 158 -2.74 -6.64 -14.30
C GLY A 158 -3.57 -5.59 -15.03
#